data_AF-A0A059LJM5-F1
#
_entry.id   AF-A0A059LJM5-F1
#
_cell.length_a   1.000
_cell.length_b   1.000
_cell.length_c   1.000
_cell.angle_alpha   90.00
_cell.angle_beta   90.00
_cell.angle_gamma   90.00
#
_symmetry.space_group_name_H-M   'P 1'
#
loop_
_entity.id
_entity.type
_entity.pdbx_description
1 polymer ?
#
loop_
_entity_poly.entity_id
_entity_poly.type
_entity_poly.pdbx_seq_one_letter_code
_entity_poly.pdbx_strand_id
1 'polypeptide(L)'
;MASAGVDESGDRLVKEVEARDRIARAIFDLHDDGQPLDLQALRDADVSGLRFEPASWKEVREIVADGSAMALGRLGRSALDLKHYWKTLDRIKKHEYASMVDYIREQIFDLPAAPGKGERADWRLQVGNRHPAVQGLFSAQ
;
A
#
# COMPACT_ATOMS: atom_id res chain seq x y z
N MET A 1 -31.99 26.22 -7.36
CA MET A 1 -30.55 26.53 -7.48
C MET A 1 -29.93 26.45 -6.10
N ALA A 2 -29.27 25.33 -5.76
CA ALA A 2 -28.36 25.20 -4.60
C ALA A 2 -27.66 23.83 -4.69
N SER A 3 -26.50 23.76 -5.35
CA SER A 3 -25.61 22.57 -5.31
C SER A 3 -24.12 22.92 -5.19
N ALA A 4 -23.78 24.18 -4.88
CA ALA A 4 -22.39 24.65 -4.86
C ALA A 4 -21.64 24.38 -3.53
N GLY A 5 -22.33 23.92 -2.48
CA GLY A 5 -21.73 23.82 -1.13
C GLY A 5 -21.05 22.48 -0.80
N VAL A 6 -21.26 21.43 -1.60
CA VAL A 6 -20.75 20.08 -1.32
C VAL A 6 -19.36 19.84 -1.92
N ASP A 7 -19.02 20.56 -2.98
CA ASP A 7 -17.83 20.31 -3.81
C ASP A 7 -16.55 20.95 -3.23
N GLU A 8 -16.61 22.22 -2.83
CA GLU A 8 -15.44 22.94 -2.30
C GLU A 8 -14.93 22.39 -0.96
N SER A 9 -15.84 21.91 -0.11
CA SER A 9 -15.48 21.29 1.18
C SER A 9 -14.80 19.93 1.00
N GLY A 10 -15.25 19.15 0.01
CA GLY A 10 -14.66 17.85 -0.33
C GLY A 10 -13.27 17.99 -0.93
N ASP A 11 -13.11 18.88 -1.90
CA ASP A 11 -11.82 19.16 -2.53
C ASP A 11 -10.78 19.71 -1.55
N ARG A 12 -11.22 20.55 -0.61
CA ARG A 12 -10.36 21.04 0.45
C ARG A 12 -9.89 19.91 1.37
N LEU A 13 -10.79 19.01 1.76
CA LEU A 13 -10.46 17.85 2.60
C LEU A 13 -9.47 16.92 1.89
N VAL A 14 -9.68 16.64 0.60
CA VAL A 14 -8.79 15.79 -0.19
C VAL A 14 -7.38 16.40 -0.24
N LYS A 15 -7.26 17.70 -0.54
CA LYS A 15 -5.97 18.39 -0.57
C LYS A 15 -5.25 18.39 0.78
N GLU A 16 -6.02 18.49 1.87
CA GLU A 16 -5.47 18.45 3.22
C GLU A 16 -4.92 17.05 3.55
N VAL A 17 -5.66 15.99 3.22
CA VAL A 17 -5.20 14.60 3.37
C VAL A 17 -3.95 14.34 2.53
N GLU A 18 -3.94 14.78 1.26
CA GLU A 18 -2.78 14.66 0.39
C GLU A 18 -1.54 15.42 0.92
N ALA A 19 -1.74 16.59 1.54
CA ALA A 19 -0.65 17.33 2.17
C ALA A 19 -0.04 16.56 3.34
N ARG A 20 -0.88 15.96 4.21
CA ARG A 20 -0.44 15.14 5.34
C ARG A 20 0.29 13.88 4.86
N ASP A 21 -0.22 13.21 3.84
CA ASP A 21 0.41 12.04 3.23
C ASP A 21 1.78 12.37 2.62
N ARG A 22 1.95 13.57 2.04
CA ARG A 22 3.27 14.03 1.54
C ARG A 22 4.28 14.21 2.67
N ILE A 23 3.86 14.77 3.81
CA ILE A 23 4.74 14.91 4.98
C ILE A 23 5.18 13.53 5.46
N ALA A 24 4.24 12.59 5.60
CA ALA A 24 4.53 11.22 6.01
C ALA A 24 5.51 10.51 5.07
N ARG A 25 5.33 10.68 3.74
CA ARG A 25 6.24 10.13 2.74
C ARG A 25 7.65 10.70 2.87
N ALA A 26 7.80 12.01 3.06
CA ALA A 26 9.10 12.62 3.28
C ALA A 26 9.80 12.08 4.54
N ILE A 27 9.05 11.84 5.63
CA ILE A 27 9.59 11.21 6.85
C ILE A 27 10.05 9.77 6.55
N PHE A 28 9.28 9.02 5.77
CA PHE A 28 9.66 7.66 5.37
C PHE A 28 10.87 7.60 4.46
N ASP A 29 11.05 8.59 3.58
CA ASP A 29 12.21 8.73 2.70
C ASP A 29 13.47 9.02 3.53
N LEU A 30 13.42 9.96 4.47
CA LEU A 30 14.51 10.20 5.43
C LEU A 30 14.89 8.94 6.20
N HIS A 31 13.90 8.13 6.58
CA HIS A 31 14.14 6.85 7.22
C HIS A 31 14.81 5.82 6.28
N ASP A 32 14.45 5.80 4.98
CA ASP A 32 15.15 4.96 3.99
C ASP A 32 16.63 5.40 3.81
N ASP A 33 16.93 6.69 4.01
CA ASP A 33 18.29 7.24 4.00
C ASP A 33 19.09 6.95 5.29
N GLY A 34 18.53 6.15 6.21
CA GLY A 34 19.18 5.72 7.44
C GLY A 34 18.92 6.61 8.66
N GLN A 35 18.06 7.62 8.55
CA GLN A 35 17.63 8.37 9.73
C GLN A 35 16.69 7.54 10.61
N PRO A 36 16.66 7.77 11.93
CA PRO A 36 15.63 7.20 12.80
C PRO A 36 14.23 7.62 12.33
N LEU A 37 13.27 6.72 12.47
CA LEU A 37 11.88 7.02 12.13
C LEU A 37 11.29 8.00 13.16
N ASP A 38 10.96 9.22 12.72
CA ASP A 38 10.35 10.24 13.56
C ASP A 38 8.85 9.98 13.76
N LEU A 39 8.53 9.18 14.77
CA LEU A 39 7.15 8.84 15.14
C LEU A 39 6.35 10.06 15.65
N GLN A 40 7.02 11.07 16.21
CA GLN A 40 6.33 12.26 16.71
C GLN A 40 5.92 13.15 15.53
N ALA A 41 6.80 13.36 14.56
CA ALA A 41 6.46 14.08 13.34
C ALA A 41 5.31 13.40 12.57
N LEU A 42 5.28 12.07 12.52
CA LEU A 42 4.15 11.32 11.95
C LEU A 42 2.85 11.52 12.74
N ARG A 43 2.94 11.69 14.06
CA ARG A 43 1.77 11.91 14.92
C ARG A 43 1.21 13.31 14.70
N ASP A 44 2.10 14.30 14.65
CA ASP A 44 1.73 15.70 14.44
C ASP A 44 1.17 15.95 13.03
N ALA A 45 1.58 15.14 12.05
CA ALA A 45 1.04 15.18 10.69
C ALA A 45 -0.39 14.61 10.57
N ASP A 46 -0.94 13.95 11.61
CA ASP A 46 -2.29 13.36 11.63
C ASP A 46 -2.59 12.53 10.37
N VAL A 47 -1.69 11.59 10.08
CA VAL A 47 -1.68 10.79 8.86
C VAL A 47 -2.85 9.79 8.85
N SER A 48 -3.60 9.78 7.76
CA SER A 48 -4.75 8.89 7.62
C SER A 48 -4.34 7.42 7.63
N GLY A 49 -5.06 6.61 8.42
CA GLY A 49 -4.81 5.18 8.52
C GLY A 49 -3.54 4.80 9.29
N LEU A 50 -2.85 5.75 9.92
CA LEU A 50 -1.76 5.49 10.85
C LEU A 50 -2.30 5.23 12.26
N ARG A 51 -1.73 4.24 12.93
CA ARG A 51 -2.03 3.90 14.32
C ARG A 51 -0.72 3.65 15.07
N PHE A 52 -0.51 4.39 16.16
CA PHE A 52 0.71 4.30 16.97
C PHE A 52 0.66 3.16 17.98
N GLU A 53 -0.52 2.93 18.57
CA GLU A 53 -0.72 1.90 19.59
C GLU A 53 -1.54 0.75 19.00
N PRO A 54 -1.10 -0.52 19.12
CA PRO A 54 -1.87 -1.66 18.65
C PRO A 54 -3.29 -1.66 19.22
N ALA A 55 -4.26 -2.07 18.40
CA ALA A 55 -5.62 -2.23 18.88
C ALA A 55 -5.70 -3.37 19.90
N SER A 56 -6.35 -3.11 21.04
CA SER A 56 -6.63 -4.19 21.98
C SER A 56 -7.64 -5.16 21.37
N TRP A 57 -7.62 -6.42 21.80
CA TRP A 57 -8.58 -7.41 21.28
C TRP A 57 -10.04 -7.00 21.53
N LYS A 58 -10.31 -6.30 22.63
CA LYS A 58 -11.63 -5.75 22.93
C LYS A 58 -12.04 -4.70 21.89
N GLU A 59 -11.17 -3.74 21.60
CA GLU A 59 -11.43 -2.70 20.58
C GLU A 59 -11.62 -3.32 19.19
N VAL A 60 -10.80 -4.30 18.81
CA VAL A 60 -10.95 -4.99 17.52
C VAL A 60 -12.33 -5.62 17.41
N ARG A 61 -12.81 -6.30 18.47
CA ARG A 61 -14.15 -6.89 18.48
C ARG A 61 -15.26 -5.84 18.34
N GLU A 62 -15.12 -4.70 19.01
CA GLU A 62 -16.08 -3.60 18.93
C GLU A 62 -16.12 -2.99 17.52
N ILE A 63 -14.96 -2.75 16.92
CA ILE A 63 -14.83 -2.23 15.55
C ILE A 63 -15.44 -3.19 14.53
N VAL A 64 -15.14 -4.49 14.64
CA VAL A 64 -15.67 -5.50 13.73
C VAL A 64 -17.19 -5.66 13.90
N ALA A 65 -17.71 -5.54 15.13
CA ALA A 65 -19.14 -5.59 15.39
C ALA A 65 -19.89 -4.37 14.83
N ASP A 66 -19.27 -3.17 14.84
CA ASP A 66 -19.79 -1.97 14.20
C ASP A 66 -19.85 -2.15 12.67
N GLY A 67 -18.74 -2.60 12.07
CA GLY A 67 -18.68 -2.96 10.65
C GLY A 67 -18.79 -1.79 9.67
N SER A 68 -18.98 -0.56 10.13
CA SER A 68 -18.97 0.62 9.26
C SER A 68 -17.59 0.87 8.66
N ALA A 69 -17.55 1.45 7.46
CA ALA A 69 -16.30 1.83 6.80
C ALA A 69 -15.45 2.78 7.67
N MET A 70 -16.12 3.68 8.41
CA MET A 70 -15.45 4.56 9.37
C MET A 70 -14.83 3.79 10.53
N ALA A 71 -15.55 2.82 11.12
CA ALA A 71 -15.01 2.02 12.21
C ALA A 71 -13.83 1.16 11.75
N LEU A 72 -13.95 0.48 10.62
CA LEU A 72 -12.87 -0.32 10.04
C LEU A 72 -11.63 0.54 9.71
N GLY A 73 -11.83 1.79 9.28
CA GLY A 73 -10.75 2.75 9.08
C GLY A 73 -9.92 3.05 10.34
N ARG A 74 -10.49 2.88 11.55
CA ARG A 74 -9.81 3.10 12.84
C ARG A 74 -8.86 1.96 13.23
N LEU A 75 -8.89 0.82 12.55
CA LEU A 75 -7.89 -0.23 12.78
C LEU A 75 -6.49 0.27 12.42
N GLY A 76 -6.40 1.09 11.36
CA GLY A 76 -5.14 1.70 10.92
C GLY A 76 -4.03 0.68 10.67
N ARG A 77 -2.80 1.18 10.61
CA ARG A 77 -1.56 0.41 10.42
C ARG A 77 -0.47 1.01 11.29
N SER A 78 0.52 0.20 11.68
CA SER A 78 1.76 0.75 12.22
C SER A 78 2.46 1.63 11.18
N ALA A 79 3.39 2.49 11.61
CA ALA A 79 4.11 3.37 10.70
C ALA A 79 4.86 2.60 9.59
N LEU A 80 5.53 1.51 9.96
CA LEU A 80 6.27 0.70 8.99
C LEU A 80 5.35 -0.10 8.07
N ASP A 81 4.22 -0.60 8.58
CA ASP A 81 3.21 -1.27 7.74
C ASP A 81 2.55 -0.30 6.76
N LEU A 82 2.31 0.95 7.18
CA LEU A 82 1.79 2.00 6.31
C LEU A 82 2.79 2.33 5.19
N LYS A 83 4.08 2.49 5.52
CA LYS A 83 5.16 2.66 4.54
C LYS A 83 5.20 1.50 3.54
N HIS A 84 5.14 0.26 4.03
CA HIS A 84 5.14 -0.93 3.17
C HIS A 84 3.91 -1.00 2.26
N TYR A 85 2.74 -0.66 2.79
CA TYR A 85 1.49 -0.59 2.04
C TYR A 85 1.58 0.45 0.91
N TRP A 86 2.10 1.65 1.18
CA TRP A 86 2.26 2.68 0.15
C TRP A 86 3.29 2.29 -0.92
N LYS A 87 4.44 1.72 -0.55
CA LYS A 87 5.41 1.19 -1.53
C LYS A 87 4.78 0.13 -2.43
N THR A 88 3.96 -0.75 -1.86
CA THR A 88 3.21 -1.77 -2.60
C THR A 88 2.22 -1.15 -3.58
N LEU A 89 1.41 -0.18 -3.12
CA LEU A 89 0.47 0.54 -3.97
C LEU A 89 1.17 1.27 -5.12
N ASP A 90 2.32 1.89 -4.86
CA ASP A 90 3.07 2.61 -5.88
C ASP A 90 3.58 1.66 -6.97
N ARG A 91 4.03 0.45 -6.62
CA ARG A 91 4.40 -0.60 -7.59
C ARG A 91 3.22 -1.03 -8.46
N ILE A 92 2.05 -1.18 -7.86
CA ILE A 92 0.81 -1.54 -8.59
C ILE A 92 0.38 -0.38 -9.51
N LYS A 93 0.41 0.87 -9.02
CA LYS A 93 0.09 2.08 -9.81
C LYS A 93 1.05 2.28 -10.98
N LYS A 94 2.32 1.89 -10.84
CA LYS A 94 3.31 1.88 -11.92
C LYS A 94 3.09 0.76 -12.96
N HIS A 95 1.96 0.05 -12.88
CA HIS A 95 1.60 -1.06 -13.78
C HIS A 95 2.65 -2.19 -13.83
N GLU A 96 3.38 -2.42 -12.73
CA GLU A 96 4.23 -3.61 -12.62
C GLU A 96 3.38 -4.90 -12.63
N TYR A 97 2.17 -4.81 -12.07
CA TYR A 97 1.18 -5.89 -11.99
C TYR A 97 -0.13 -5.49 -12.66
N ALA A 98 -0.85 -6.46 -13.23
CA ALA A 98 -2.15 -6.20 -13.83
C ALA A 98 -3.21 -5.84 -12.78
N SER A 99 -3.05 -6.32 -11.55
CA SER A 99 -3.94 -6.04 -10.43
C SER A 99 -3.25 -6.22 -9.07
N MET A 100 -3.91 -5.79 -7.98
CA MET A 100 -3.50 -6.13 -6.61
C MET A 100 -3.51 -7.65 -6.37
N VAL A 101 -4.44 -8.38 -7.02
CA VAL A 101 -4.53 -9.84 -6.89
C VAL A 101 -3.28 -10.48 -7.50
N ASP A 102 -2.82 -10.00 -8.65
CA ASP A 102 -1.58 -10.46 -9.29
C ASP A 102 -0.35 -10.17 -8.42
N TYR A 103 -0.27 -8.98 -7.82
CA TYR A 103 0.78 -8.67 -6.84
C TYR A 103 0.80 -9.69 -5.68
N ILE A 104 -0.36 -9.95 -5.07
CA ILE A 104 -0.49 -10.88 -3.93
C ILE A 104 -0.09 -12.29 -4.34
N ARG A 105 -0.50 -12.75 -5.53
CA ARG A 105 -0.15 -14.07 -6.05
C ARG A 105 1.37 -14.25 -6.11
N GLU A 106 2.08 -13.33 -6.74
CA GLU A 106 3.53 -13.44 -6.94
C GLU A 106 4.30 -13.23 -5.64
N GLN A 107 4.02 -12.14 -4.91
CA GLN A 107 4.90 -11.70 -3.82
C GLN A 107 4.64 -12.42 -2.49
N ILE A 108 3.43 -12.94 -2.27
CA ILE A 108 3.04 -13.58 -1.00
C ILE A 108 2.95 -15.10 -1.16
N PHE A 109 2.36 -15.58 -2.26
CA PHE A 109 2.09 -16.99 -2.44
C PHE A 109 3.04 -17.69 -3.42
N ASP A 110 3.99 -16.96 -4.03
CA ASP A 110 4.90 -17.47 -5.06
C ASP A 110 4.16 -18.15 -6.23
N LEU A 111 3.00 -17.58 -6.58
CA LEU A 111 2.14 -18.06 -7.65
C LEU A 111 2.29 -17.20 -8.91
N PRO A 112 2.11 -17.78 -10.11
CA PRO A 112 2.14 -17.02 -11.35
C PRO A 112 1.13 -15.86 -11.34
N ALA A 113 1.60 -14.69 -11.79
CA ALA A 113 0.86 -13.44 -11.87
C ALA A 113 0.95 -12.83 -13.26
N ALA A 114 -0.11 -12.12 -13.68
CA ALA A 114 -0.10 -11.39 -14.93
C ALA A 114 0.70 -10.08 -14.79
N PRO A 115 1.67 -9.81 -15.69
CA PRO A 115 2.37 -8.53 -15.69
C PRO A 115 1.37 -7.41 -16.01
N GLY A 116 1.58 -6.25 -15.41
CA GLY A 116 0.79 -5.07 -15.77
C GLY A 116 1.17 -4.50 -17.14
N LYS A 117 0.45 -3.48 -17.57
CA LYS A 117 0.67 -2.80 -18.86
C LYS A 117 1.94 -1.93 -18.89
N GLY A 118 2.73 -1.89 -17.81
CA GLY A 118 3.97 -1.12 -17.73
C GLY A 118 5.12 -1.77 -18.52
N GLU A 119 6.20 -1.01 -18.75
CA GLU A 119 7.36 -1.35 -19.60
C GLU A 119 8.25 -2.50 -19.07
N ARG A 120 7.69 -3.50 -18.37
CA ARG A 120 8.41 -4.68 -17.86
C ARG A 120 8.03 -5.97 -18.61
N ALA A 121 7.84 -5.90 -19.93
CA ALA A 121 7.70 -7.09 -20.76
C ALA A 121 9.00 -7.94 -20.84
N ASP A 122 10.17 -7.41 -20.45
CA ASP A 122 11.48 -8.02 -20.74
C ASP A 122 12.13 -8.87 -19.64
N TRP A 123 11.55 -9.00 -18.43
CA TRP A 123 12.20 -9.79 -17.37
C TRP A 123 12.11 -11.32 -17.58
N ARG A 124 11.20 -11.78 -18.46
CA ARG A 124 11.06 -13.21 -18.79
C ARG A 124 12.32 -13.83 -19.42
N LEU A 125 13.27 -13.03 -19.87
CA LEU A 125 14.57 -13.51 -20.38
C LEU A 125 15.60 -13.82 -19.27
N GLN A 126 15.39 -13.44 -18.01
CA GLN A 126 16.40 -13.65 -16.95
C GLN A 126 16.06 -14.73 -15.91
N VAL A 127 14.80 -15.13 -15.75
CA VAL A 127 14.40 -16.08 -14.69
C VAL A 127 14.32 -17.53 -15.18
N GLY A 128 14.32 -17.75 -16.50
CA GLY A 128 14.44 -19.08 -17.12
C GLY A 128 15.72 -19.85 -16.75
N ASN A 129 16.70 -19.21 -16.11
CA ASN A 129 18.00 -19.81 -15.79
C ASN A 129 18.27 -20.09 -14.30
N ARG A 130 17.31 -19.86 -13.37
CA ARG A 130 17.61 -19.99 -11.93
C ARG A 130 16.86 -21.08 -11.16
N HIS A 131 16.01 -21.89 -11.81
CA HIS A 131 15.37 -23.01 -11.11
C HIS A 131 15.40 -24.32 -11.92
N PRO A 132 16.13 -25.36 -11.48
CA PRO A 132 16.25 -26.63 -12.21
C PRO A 132 14.90 -27.36 -12.38
N ALA A 133 13.89 -27.04 -11.58
CA ALA A 133 12.53 -27.60 -11.72
C ALA A 133 11.76 -27.08 -12.94
N VAL A 134 12.18 -25.96 -13.55
CA VAL A 134 11.45 -25.32 -14.68
C VAL A 134 12.02 -25.72 -16.04
N GLN A 135 13.27 -26.22 -16.11
CA GLN A 135 13.89 -26.69 -17.37
C GLN A 135 13.17 -27.90 -17.99
N GLY A 136 12.50 -28.71 -17.17
CA GLY A 136 11.76 -29.89 -17.64
C GLY A 136 10.41 -29.58 -18.32
N LEU A 137 9.87 -28.36 -18.15
CA LEU A 137 8.53 -28.01 -18.64
C LEU A 137 8.53 -27.42 -20.07
N PHE A 138 9.70 -27.05 -20.60
CA PHE A 138 9.82 -26.44 -21.94
C PHE A 138 10.66 -27.29 -22.92
N SER A 139 10.97 -28.54 -22.59
CA SER A 139 11.71 -29.46 -23.48
C SER A 139 10.81 -30.50 -24.19
N ALA A 140 9.49 -30.29 -24.19
CA ALA A 140 8.56 -31.11 -24.94
C ALA A 140 7.66 -30.23 -25.80
N GLN A 141 8.20 -29.77 -26.94
CA GLN A 141 7.52 -29.69 -28.24
C GLN A 141 8.53 -29.31 -29.33
#